data_AF-A0A9E1MGN8-F1
#
_entry.id   AF-A0A9E1MGN8-F1
#
_cell.length_a   1.000
_cell.length_b   1.000
_cell.length_c   1.000
_cell.angle_alpha   90.00
_cell.angle_beta   90.00
_cell.angle_gamma   90.00
#
_symmetry.space_group_name_H-M   'P 1'
#
loop_
_entity.id
_entity.type
_entity.pdbx_description
1 polymer ?
#
loop_
_entity_poly.entity_id
_entity_poly.type
_entity_poly.pdbx_seq_one_letter_code
_entity_poly.pdbx_strand_id
1 'polypeptide(L)'
;MNKEEKAKLWADRIQQYKTSGQTCKQWCAENDIPLSTMGYWTRRLAKEDPASEPEQDLVFARLPSEREAARKLLSEETAPVRIFVSDSIRIEISDSCRPELMESILGFLQCHA
;
A
#
# COMPACT_ATOMS: atom_id res chain seq x y z
N MET A 1 12.05 -22.89 -33.60
CA MET A 1 12.34 -22.36 -32.26
C MET A 1 11.30 -22.93 -31.31
N ASN A 2 11.77 -23.70 -30.33
CA ASN A 2 10.92 -24.44 -29.40
C ASN A 2 10.32 -23.48 -28.34
N LYS A 3 9.19 -23.85 -27.72
CA LYS A 3 8.51 -22.97 -26.74
C LYS A 3 9.42 -22.63 -25.55
N GLU A 4 10.23 -23.60 -25.11
CA GLU A 4 11.18 -23.45 -24.00
C GLU A 4 12.37 -22.56 -24.35
N GLU A 5 12.89 -22.65 -25.58
CA GLU A 5 14.00 -21.79 -26.03
C GLU A 5 13.58 -20.31 -26.02
N LYS A 6 12.32 -20.05 -26.40
CA LYS A 6 11.74 -18.71 -26.35
C LYS A 6 11.58 -18.22 -24.91
N ALA A 7 11.10 -19.07 -24.00
CA ALA A 7 11.00 -18.73 -22.59
C ALA A 7 12.38 -18.37 -21.99
N LYS A 8 13.42 -19.16 -22.27
CA LYS A 8 14.79 -18.89 -21.80
C LYS A 8 15.33 -17.56 -22.32
N LEU A 9 15.13 -17.26 -23.60
CA LEU A 9 15.57 -16.00 -24.20
C LEU A 9 14.87 -14.79 -23.53
N TRP A 10 13.58 -14.92 -23.20
CA TRP A 10 12.86 -13.85 -22.52
C TRP A 10 13.21 -13.72 -21.04
N ALA A 11 13.53 -14.82 -20.36
CA ALA A 11 14.02 -14.79 -18.99
C ALA A 11 15.35 -14.02 -18.89
N ASP A 12 16.30 -14.32 -19.78
CA ASP A 12 17.57 -13.59 -19.88
C ASP A 12 17.34 -12.10 -20.14
N ARG A 13 16.44 -11.79 -21.07
CA ARG A 13 16.08 -10.42 -21.45
C ARG A 13 15.47 -9.61 -20.30
N ILE A 14 14.60 -10.23 -19.51
CA ILE A 14 14.04 -9.63 -18.29
C ILE A 14 15.10 -9.45 -17.21
N GLN A 15 16.05 -10.39 -17.09
CA GLN A 15 17.16 -10.26 -16.16
C GLN A 15 18.10 -9.12 -16.54
N GLN A 16 18.41 -8.93 -17.83
CA GLN A 16 19.15 -7.78 -18.33
C GLN A 16 18.43 -6.46 -18.01
N TYR A 17 17.11 -6.40 -18.21
CA TYR A 17 16.29 -5.27 -17.82
C TYR A 17 16.42 -4.97 -16.31
N LYS A 18 16.27 -5.98 -15.44
CA LYS A 18 16.39 -5.81 -13.98
C LYS A 18 17.78 -5.31 -13.56
N THR A 19 18.84 -5.84 -14.18
CA THR A 19 20.23 -5.42 -13.91
C THR A 19 20.52 -4.01 -14.44
N SER A 20 19.86 -3.58 -15.51
CA SER A 20 20.06 -2.26 -16.11
C SER A 20 19.58 -1.11 -15.21
N GLY A 21 18.64 -1.36 -14.28
CA GLY A 21 18.03 -0.34 -13.43
C GLY A 21 17.23 0.73 -14.18
N GLN A 22 17.04 0.58 -15.49
CA GLN A 22 16.27 1.51 -16.30
C GLN A 22 14.76 1.32 -16.14
N THR A 23 13.98 2.28 -16.62
CA THR A 23 12.52 2.08 -16.72
C THR A 23 12.19 1.11 -17.86
N CYS A 24 11.15 0.29 -17.69
CA CYS A 24 10.72 -0.69 -18.71
C CYS A 24 10.51 -0.05 -20.09
N LYS A 25 10.02 1.21 -20.15
CA LYS A 25 9.84 1.97 -21.39
C LYS A 25 11.16 2.28 -22.10
N GLN A 26 12.17 2.74 -21.37
CA GLN A 26 13.48 3.06 -21.94
C GLN A 26 14.18 1.79 -22.42
N TRP A 27 14.21 0.76 -21.58
CA TRP A 27 14.86 -0.50 -21.93
C TRP A 27 14.19 -1.18 -23.13
N CYS A 28 12.86 -1.14 -23.23
CA CYS A 28 12.13 -1.63 -24.39
C CYS A 28 12.41 -0.81 -25.67
N ALA A 29 12.57 0.51 -25.57
CA ALA A 29 12.90 1.36 -26.70
C ALA A 29 14.32 1.11 -27.22
N GLU A 30 15.30 0.92 -26.32
CA GLU A 30 16.69 0.60 -26.68
C GLU A 30 16.84 -0.80 -27.32
N ASN A 31 15.99 -1.74 -26.92
CA ASN A 31 16.07 -3.14 -27.35
C ASN A 31 15.11 -3.49 -28.50
N ASP A 32 14.42 -2.50 -29.08
CA ASP A 32 13.40 -2.63 -30.13
C ASP A 32 12.32 -3.66 -29.76
N ILE A 33 11.77 -3.53 -28.54
CA ILE A 33 10.74 -4.43 -28.02
C ILE A 33 9.43 -3.66 -27.80
N PRO A 34 8.29 -4.17 -28.30
CA PRO A 34 7.00 -3.66 -27.89
C PRO A 34 6.74 -3.92 -26.40
N LEU A 35 6.35 -2.88 -25.66
CA LEU A 35 5.98 -2.97 -24.24
C LEU A 35 4.94 -4.06 -23.95
N SER A 36 4.01 -4.27 -24.88
CA SER A 36 3.01 -5.34 -24.81
C SER A 36 3.64 -6.74 -24.74
N THR A 37 4.71 -6.96 -25.52
CA THR A 37 5.42 -8.23 -25.59
C THR A 37 6.24 -8.44 -24.32
N MET A 38 6.94 -7.41 -23.85
CA MET A 38 7.67 -7.43 -22.58
C MET A 38 6.73 -7.77 -21.40
N GLY A 39 5.59 -7.08 -21.32
CA GLY A 39 4.60 -7.30 -20.26
C GLY A 39 3.99 -8.70 -20.32
N TYR A 40 3.71 -9.22 -21.52
CA TYR A 40 3.23 -10.58 -21.72
C TYR A 40 4.21 -11.62 -21.18
N TRP A 41 5.49 -11.55 -21.58
CA TRP A 41 6.51 -12.51 -21.13
C TRP A 41 6.83 -12.38 -19.65
N THR A 42 6.79 -11.17 -19.09
CA THR A 42 6.97 -10.95 -17.65
C THR A 42 5.89 -11.68 -16.84
N ARG A 43 4.60 -11.52 -17.20
CA ARG A 43 3.50 -12.23 -16.53
C ARG A 43 3.55 -13.73 -16.74
N ARG A 44 3.87 -14.16 -17.97
CA ARG A 44 3.94 -15.58 -18.32
C ARG A 44 5.03 -16.30 -17.54
N LEU A 45 6.23 -15.72 -17.47
CA LEU A 45 7.36 -16.30 -16.74
C LEU A 45 7.13 -16.26 -15.23
N ALA A 46 6.47 -15.22 -14.70
CA ALA A 46 6.04 -15.20 -13.31
C ALA A 46 5.10 -16.38 -13.00
N LYS A 47 4.08 -16.64 -13.84
CA LYS A 47 3.14 -17.77 -13.65
C LYS A 47 3.77 -19.16 -13.78
N GLU A 48 4.86 -19.29 -14.53
CA GLU A 48 5.58 -20.56 -14.69
C GLU A 48 6.54 -20.83 -13.51
N ASP A 49 6.81 -19.83 -12.67
CA ASP A 49 7.69 -19.97 -11.51
C ASP A 49 6.89 -20.49 -10.29
N PRO A 50 7.11 -21.74 -9.83
CA PRO A 50 6.34 -22.34 -8.73
C PRO A 50 6.59 -21.64 -7.37
N ALA A 51 7.60 -20.78 -7.28
CA ALA A 51 7.91 -19.96 -6.12
C ALA A 51 7.28 -18.56 -6.17
N SER A 52 6.63 -18.19 -7.27
CA SER A 52 5.89 -16.94 -7.35
C SER A 52 4.67 -17.01 -6.44
N GLU A 53 4.59 -16.12 -5.44
CA GLU A 53 3.35 -15.95 -4.69
C GLU A 53 2.24 -15.65 -5.71
N PRO A 54 1.04 -16.26 -5.55
CA PRO A 54 -0.07 -15.95 -6.43
C PRO A 54 -0.25 -14.44 -6.42
N GLU A 55 -0.23 -13.82 -7.61
CA GLU A 55 -0.58 -12.42 -7.83
C GLU A 55 -1.83 -12.17 -6.98
N GLN A 56 -1.68 -11.50 -5.83
CA GLN A 56 -2.80 -11.30 -4.93
C GLN A 56 -3.88 -10.64 -5.77
N ASP A 57 -5.04 -11.28 -5.88
CA ASP A 57 -6.13 -10.80 -6.71
C ASP A 57 -6.35 -9.33 -6.36
N LEU A 58 -6.05 -8.44 -7.30
CA LEU A 58 -6.20 -7.01 -7.08
C LEU A 58 -7.70 -6.73 -6.98
N VAL A 59 -8.21 -6.73 -5.75
CA VAL A 59 -9.62 -6.44 -5.48
C VAL A 59 -9.82 -4.94 -5.60
N PHE A 60 -10.80 -4.54 -6.41
CA PHE A 60 -11.25 -3.15 -6.45
C PHE A 60 -11.83 -2.77 -5.09
N ALA A 61 -11.17 -1.85 -4.39
CA ALA A 61 -11.71 -1.28 -3.16
C ALA A 61 -13.01 -0.51 -3.48
N ARG A 62 -14.07 -0.78 -2.72
CA ARG A 62 -15.33 -0.03 -2.83
C ARG A 62 -15.08 1.40 -2.38
N LEU A 63 -15.24 2.35 -3.29
CA LEU A 63 -15.29 3.77 -2.96
C LEU A 63 -16.57 4.06 -2.17
N PRO A 64 -16.50 4.81 -1.04
CA PRO A 64 -17.70 5.26 -0.35
C PRO A 64 -18.50 6.19 -1.28
N SER A 65 -19.82 6.04 -1.25
CA SER A 65 -20.74 6.93 -1.96
C SER A 65 -20.71 8.35 -1.39
N GLU A 66 -21.13 9.35 -2.17
CA GLU A 66 -21.22 10.75 -1.71
C GLU A 66 -22.07 10.88 -0.44
N ARG A 67 -23.13 10.07 -0.29
CA ARG A 67 -23.95 10.06 0.94
C ARG A 67 -23.20 9.49 2.13
N GLU A 68 -22.39 8.44 1.95
CA GLU A 68 -21.55 7.87 3.01
C GLU A 68 -20.42 8.84 3.38
N ALA A 69 -19.84 9.55 2.41
CA ALA A 69 -18.85 10.60 2.63
C ALA A 69 -19.46 11.81 3.35
N ALA A 70 -20.63 12.29 2.91
CA ALA A 70 -21.35 13.38 3.55
C ALA A 70 -21.78 13.00 4.97
N ARG A 71 -22.21 11.75 5.20
CA ARG A 71 -22.46 11.24 6.54
C ARG A 71 -21.22 11.26 7.42
N LYS A 72 -20.02 10.94 6.91
CA LYS A 72 -18.78 11.09 7.70
C LYS A 72 -18.48 12.55 8.02
N LEU A 73 -18.76 13.48 7.10
CA LEU A 73 -18.55 14.92 7.31
C LEU A 73 -19.58 15.54 8.28
N LEU A 74 -20.79 14.98 8.32
CA LEU A 74 -21.91 15.44 9.16
C LEU A 74 -22.04 14.64 10.46
N SER A 75 -21.41 13.47 10.54
CA SER A 75 -21.27 12.74 11.78
C SER A 75 -20.39 13.62 12.65
N GLU A 76 -20.99 14.17 13.71
CA GLU A 76 -20.26 14.54 14.92
C GLU A 76 -19.65 13.25 15.49
N GLU A 77 -18.63 12.70 14.81
CA GLU A 77 -17.59 11.97 15.52
C GLU A 77 -17.05 13.00 16.50
N THR A 78 -17.58 12.95 17.73
CA THR A 78 -17.29 13.92 18.79
C THR A 78 -15.80 14.10 18.80
N ALA A 79 -15.35 15.31 18.43
CA ALA A 79 -13.93 15.55 18.21
C ALA A 79 -13.18 15.09 19.46
N PRO A 80 -12.17 14.22 19.31
CA PRO A 80 -11.53 13.64 20.47
C PRO A 80 -10.91 14.75 21.32
N VAL A 81 -11.05 14.63 22.63
CA VAL A 81 -10.48 15.59 23.57
C VAL A 81 -8.96 15.50 23.46
N ARG A 82 -8.31 16.63 23.20
CA ARG A 82 -6.86 16.73 23.05
C ARG A 82 -6.25 17.45 24.23
N ILE A 83 -5.40 16.75 24.98
CA ILE A 83 -4.64 17.29 26.10
C ILE A 83 -3.19 17.45 25.65
N PHE A 84 -2.62 18.64 25.85
CA PHE A 84 -1.22 18.94 25.57
C PHE A 84 -0.47 19.11 26.90
N VAL A 85 0.56 18.29 27.11
CA VAL A 85 1.43 18.38 28.28
C VAL A 85 2.81 18.85 27.81
N SER A 86 3.20 20.05 28.26
CA SER A 86 4.51 20.66 28.01
C SER A 86 4.96 20.67 26.54
N ASP A 87 4.01 20.84 25.60
CA ASP A 87 4.19 20.83 24.12
C ASP A 87 4.80 19.56 23.50
N SER A 88 5.19 18.59 24.32
CA SER A 88 5.93 17.39 23.90
C SER A 88 5.05 16.15 23.85
N ILE A 89 3.95 16.15 24.61
CA ILE A 89 3.05 15.00 24.76
C ILE A 89 1.65 15.45 24.38
N ARG A 90 1.06 14.73 23.42
CA ARG A 90 -0.33 14.89 22.98
C ARG A 90 -1.10 13.63 23.36
N ILE A 91 -2.14 13.78 24.16
CA ILE A 91 -3.07 12.71 24.51
C ILE A 91 -4.39 12.99 23.79
N GLU A 92 -4.85 12.05 22.98
CA GLU A 92 -6.09 12.14 22.21
C GLU A 92 -7.09 11.11 22.73
N ILE A 93 -8.27 11.58 23.16
CA ILE A 93 -9.27 10.76 23.84
C ILE A 93 -10.56 10.76 23.01
N SER A 94 -10.90 9.61 22.42
CA SER A 94 -12.13 9.43 21.66
C SER A 94 -13.37 9.34 22.56
N ASP A 95 -14.55 9.48 21.95
CA ASP A 95 -15.87 9.34 22.56
C ASP A 95 -16.11 7.98 23.24
N SER A 96 -15.40 6.94 22.80
CA SER A 96 -15.41 5.60 23.36
C SER A 96 -14.59 5.43 24.64
N CYS A 97 -13.97 6.50 25.17
CA CYS A 97 -13.16 6.41 26.38
C CYS A 97 -14.02 6.18 27.62
N ARG A 98 -13.69 5.13 28.37
CA ARG A 98 -14.34 4.83 29.64
C ARG A 98 -14.04 5.92 30.68
N PRO A 99 -15.03 6.36 31.47
CA PRO A 99 -14.83 7.42 32.46
C PRO A 99 -13.78 7.04 33.51
N GLU A 100 -13.69 5.76 33.91
CA GLU A 100 -12.68 5.30 34.88
C GLU A 100 -11.24 5.47 34.39
N LEU A 101 -11.03 5.30 33.08
CA LEU A 101 -9.72 5.48 32.44
C LEU A 101 -9.39 6.97 32.33
N MET A 102 -10.37 7.80 31.99
CA MET A 102 -10.23 9.26 31.96
C MET A 102 -9.83 9.80 33.33
N GLU A 103 -10.52 9.39 34.40
CA GLU A 103 -10.19 9.81 35.78
C GLU A 103 -8.77 9.39 36.17
N SER A 104 -8.36 8.17 35.79
CA SER A 104 -6.99 7.70 36.02
C SER A 104 -5.96 8.56 35.30
N ILE A 105 -6.19 8.86 34.01
CA ILE A 105 -5.28 9.71 33.21
C ILE A 105 -5.18 11.11 33.82
N LEU A 106 -6.31 11.73 34.17
CA LEU A 106 -6.32 13.06 34.80
C LEU A 106 -5.63 13.06 36.17
N GLY A 107 -5.82 12.01 36.98
CA GLY A 107 -5.13 11.84 38.25
C GLY A 107 -3.61 11.70 38.08
N PHE A 108 -3.15 10.90 37.12
CA PHE A 108 -1.72 10.80 36.80
C PHE A 108 -1.13 12.12 36.32
N LEU A 109 -1.86 12.86 35.49
CA LEU A 109 -1.44 14.19 35.03
C LEU A 109 -1.37 15.20 36.17
N GLN A 110 -2.31 15.18 37.12
CA GLN A 110 -2.29 16.04 38.30
C GLN A 110 -1.12 15.75 39.25
N CYS A 111 -0.68 14.49 39.36
CA CYS A 111 0.47 14.11 40.19
C CYS A 111 1.82 14.52 39.61
N HIS A 112 1.87 14.84 38.31
CA HIS A 112 3.11 15.14 37.57
C HIS A 112 3.17 16.59 37.02
N ALA A 113 2.23 17.45 37.43
CA ALA A 113 2.20 18.88 37.12
C ALA A 113 2.75 19.74 38.28
#